data_AF-A0A528D8F1-F1
#
_entry.id   AF-A0A528D8F1-F1
#
_cell.length_a   1.000
_cell.length_b   1.000
_cell.length_c   1.000
_cell.angle_alpha   90.00
_cell.angle_beta   90.00
_cell.angle_gamma   90.00
#
_symmetry.space_group_name_H-M   'P 1'
#
loop_
_entity.id
_entity.type
_entity.pdbx_description
1 polymer ?
#
loop_
_entity_poly.entity_id
_entity_poly.type
_entity_poly.pdbx_seq_one_letter_code
_entity_poly.pdbx_strand_id
1 'polypeptide(L)'
;AEWARKDVMRKIGLFYDKIWAYGPPDFYDPLTGLDVPPAVRAKMRFVGFLQRSLQRNELPGHRPEGDYILVTTGGGGDGAELIHDVIDAYQQD
;
A
#
# COMPACT_ATOMS: atom_id res chain seq x y z
N ALA A 1 -15.46 6.15 -12.85
CA ALA A 1 -14.70 5.31 -11.90
C ALA A 1 -15.56 4.15 -11.39
N GLU A 2 -14.98 2.98 -11.12
CA GLU A 2 -15.70 1.78 -10.67
C GLU A 2 -16.52 2.01 -9.38
N TRP A 3 -15.96 2.74 -8.41
CA TRP A 3 -16.57 2.98 -7.09
C TRP A 3 -17.83 3.83 -7.15
N ALA A 4 -17.86 4.83 -8.02
CA ALA A 4 -19.05 5.64 -8.27
C ALA A 4 -20.19 4.77 -8.85
N ARG A 5 -19.88 3.91 -9.84
CA ARG A 5 -20.85 2.97 -10.44
C ARG A 5 -21.45 2.00 -9.40
N LYS A 6 -20.66 1.61 -8.40
CA LYS A 6 -21.06 0.67 -7.35
C LYS A 6 -21.65 1.35 -6.10
N ASP A 7 -21.76 2.69 -6.09
CA ASP A 7 -22.27 3.48 -4.96
C ASP A 7 -21.55 3.16 -3.64
N VAL A 8 -20.21 3.05 -3.73
CA VAL A 8 -19.38 2.53 -2.64
C VAL A 8 -19.33 3.51 -1.45
N MET A 9 -19.17 4.81 -1.70
CA MET A 9 -18.99 5.80 -0.62
C MET A 9 -20.22 5.92 0.29
N ARG A 10 -21.42 5.92 -0.28
CA ARG A 10 -22.67 5.93 0.50
C ARG A 10 -22.78 4.65 1.34
N LYS A 11 -22.49 3.49 0.75
CA LYS A 11 -22.54 2.20 1.45
C LYS A 11 -21.53 2.14 2.60
N ILE A 12 -20.32 2.64 2.40
CA ILE A 12 -19.32 2.77 3.47
C ILE A 12 -19.90 3.62 4.62
N GLY A 13 -20.46 4.79 4.29
CA GLY A 13 -21.05 5.69 5.27
C GLY A 13 -22.23 5.09 6.05
N LEU A 14 -22.97 4.15 5.47
CA LEU A 14 -24.14 3.51 6.09
C LEU A 14 -23.78 2.27 6.91
N PHE A 15 -22.91 1.41 6.41
CA PHE A 15 -22.71 0.07 6.96
C PHE A 15 -21.49 -0.07 7.87
N TYR A 16 -20.56 0.88 7.84
CA TYR A 16 -19.35 0.83 8.68
C TYR A 16 -19.39 1.92 9.73
N ASP A 17 -19.03 1.59 10.97
CA ASP A 17 -18.96 2.56 12.06
C ASP A 17 -17.59 3.26 12.14
N LYS A 18 -16.53 2.58 11.70
CA LYS A 18 -15.14 3.05 11.79
C LYS A 18 -14.36 2.70 10.54
N ILE A 19 -13.46 3.59 10.13
CA ILE A 19 -12.53 3.39 9.03
C ILE A 19 -11.13 3.68 9.56
N TRP A 20 -10.20 2.74 9.43
CA TRP A 20 -8.82 2.90 9.89
C TRP A 20 -7.89 3.02 8.69
N ALA A 21 -7.26 4.20 8.58
CA ALA A 21 -6.24 4.48 7.58
C ALA A 21 -4.88 4.19 8.20
N TYR A 22 -4.15 3.25 7.60
CA TYR A 22 -2.78 2.93 7.98
C TYR A 22 -1.83 4.05 7.54
N GLY A 23 -0.93 4.46 8.43
CA GLY A 23 -0.03 5.60 8.22
C GLY A 23 -0.47 6.87 8.95
N PRO A 24 0.39 7.89 8.98
CA PRO A 24 0.11 9.17 9.62
C PRO A 24 -0.60 10.14 8.65
N PRO A 25 -1.36 11.13 9.17
CA PRO A 25 -2.14 12.07 8.35
C PRO A 25 -1.29 13.03 7.51
N ASP A 26 -0.02 13.21 7.85
CA ASP A 26 0.94 14.07 7.14
C ASP A 26 1.64 13.36 5.96
N PHE A 27 1.48 12.04 5.83
CA PHE A 27 2.01 11.28 4.71
C PHE A 27 1.14 11.42 3.45
N TYR A 28 -0.13 11.01 3.55
CA TYR A 28 -1.10 11.12 2.48
C TYR A 28 -2.53 10.92 2.98
N ASP A 29 -3.47 11.70 2.45
CA ASP A 29 -4.90 11.51 2.72
C ASP A 29 -5.52 10.57 1.67
N PRO A 30 -5.91 9.33 2.03
CA PRO A 30 -6.42 8.33 1.08
C PRO A 30 -7.79 8.71 0.47
N LEU A 31 -8.44 9.75 1.00
CA LEU A 31 -9.70 10.27 0.48
C LEU A 31 -9.50 11.35 -0.59
N THR A 32 -8.25 11.75 -0.86
CA THR A 32 -7.92 12.77 -1.87
C THR A 32 -8.40 12.33 -3.26
N GLY A 33 -9.09 13.22 -3.96
CA GLY A 33 -9.60 12.97 -5.32
C GLY A 33 -10.89 12.14 -5.38
N LEU A 34 -11.49 11.81 -4.23
CA LEU A 34 -12.77 11.11 -4.14
C LEU A 34 -13.88 12.10 -3.72
N ASP A 35 -15.10 11.88 -4.23
CA ASP A 35 -16.28 12.54 -3.69
C ASP A 35 -16.72 11.81 -2.41
N VAL A 36 -16.42 12.41 -1.25
CA VAL A 36 -16.54 11.75 0.05
C VAL A 36 -17.62 12.38 0.91
N PRO A 37 -18.68 11.64 1.28
CA PRO A 37 -19.69 12.11 2.20
C PRO A 37 -19.09 12.48 3.56
N PRO A 38 -19.55 13.54 4.23
CA PRO A 38 -19.07 13.92 5.56
C PRO A 38 -19.11 12.79 6.59
N ALA A 39 -20.13 11.92 6.50
CA ALA A 39 -20.27 10.74 7.36
C ALA A 39 -19.09 9.75 7.23
N VAL A 40 -18.52 9.59 6.03
CA VAL A 40 -17.36 8.72 5.81
C VAL A 40 -16.11 9.37 6.42
N ARG A 41 -15.89 10.66 6.15
CA ARG A 41 -14.75 11.42 6.71
C ARG A 41 -14.76 11.40 8.25
N ALA A 42 -15.92 11.61 8.86
CA ALA A 42 -16.07 11.62 10.31
C ALA A 42 -15.72 10.29 10.98
N LYS A 43 -15.84 9.17 10.24
CA LYS A 43 -15.55 7.81 10.71
C LYS A 43 -14.10 7.38 10.48
N MET A 44 -13.33 8.12 9.69
CA MET A 44 -11.94 7.81 9.38
C MET A 44 -10.99 8.23 10.49
N ARG A 45 -10.05 7.35 10.86
CA ARG A 45 -8.97 7.60 11.80
C ARG A 45 -7.65 7.08 11.24
N PHE A 46 -6.62 7.91 11.28
CA PHE A 46 -5.26 7.48 11.03
C PHE A 46 -4.74 6.72 12.24
N VAL A 47 -4.14 5.55 12.01
CA VAL A 47 -3.61 4.69 13.09
C VAL A 47 -2.09 4.73 13.21
N GLY A 48 -1.42 5.55 12.39
CA GLY A 48 0.04 5.58 12.32
C GLY A 48 0.60 4.29 11.71
N PHE A 49 1.90 4.06 11.91
CA PHE A 49 2.54 2.81 11.51
C PHE A 49 2.47 1.79 12.63
N LEU A 50 2.13 0.55 12.26
CA LEU A 50 2.13 -0.57 13.19
C LEU A 50 3.60 -0.89 13.47
N GLN A 51 4.01 -0.72 14.72
CA GLN A 51 5.35 -1.10 15.14
C GLN A 51 5.47 -2.62 15.02
N ARG A 52 6.16 -3.08 13.98
CA ARG A 52 6.50 -4.49 13.85
C ARG A 52 7.68 -4.75 14.77
N SER A 53 7.47 -5.50 15.85
CA SER A 53 8.60 -6.13 16.55
C SER A 53 9.17 -7.17 15.60
N LEU A 54 10.19 -6.81 14.84
CA LEU A 54 10.99 -7.79 14.16
C LEU A 54 11.55 -8.70 15.25
N GLN A 55 11.21 -9.99 15.21
CA GLN A 55 12.10 -10.95 15.86
C GLN A 55 13.48 -10.66 15.29
N ARG A 56 14.48 -10.51 16.17
CA ARG A 56 15.88 -10.36 15.79
C ARG A 56 16.36 -11.68 15.20
N ASN A 57 15.69 -12.14 14.15
CA ASN A 57 16.17 -13.20 13.30
C ASN A 57 17.32 -12.58 12.55
N GLU A 58 18.43 -13.29 12.59
CA GLU A 58 19.71 -12.91 12.02
C GLU A 58 19.50 -12.28 10.65
N LEU A 59 20.13 -11.12 10.43
CA LEU A 59 20.23 -10.56 9.09
C LEU A 59 20.70 -11.70 8.17
N PRO A 60 20.10 -11.91 6.98
CA PRO A 60 20.58 -12.93 6.07
C PRO A 60 22.09 -12.75 5.92
N GLY A 61 22.85 -13.81 6.19
CA GLY A 61 24.31 -13.75 6.35
C GLY A 61 25.06 -13.26 5.11
N HIS A 62 24.36 -13.06 3.99
CA HIS A 62 24.89 -12.51 2.77
C HIS A 62 24.13 -11.24 2.37
N ARG A 63 24.79 -10.09 2.54
CA ARG A 63 24.41 -8.82 1.91
C ARG A 63 25.38 -8.61 0.75
N PRO A 64 24.91 -8.41 -0.49
CA PRO A 64 25.81 -8.15 -1.62
C PRO A 64 26.66 -6.91 -1.33
N GLU A 65 27.95 -7.00 -1.69
CA GLU A 65 28.87 -5.86 -1.67
C GLU A 65 28.69 -5.03 -2.95
N GLY A 66 28.86 -3.70 -2.84
CA GLY A 66 28.71 -2.78 -3.96
C GLY A 66 27.26 -2.33 -4.23
N ASP A 67 27.05 -1.73 -5.40
CA ASP A 67 25.74 -1.23 -5.83
C ASP A 67 24.86 -2.39 -6.30
N TYR A 68 23.60 -2.40 -5.86
CA TYR A 68 22.63 -3.41 -6.25
C TYR A 68 21.24 -2.81 -6.33
N ILE A 69 20.39 -3.45 -7.13
CA ILE A 69 18.96 -3.15 -7.21
C ILE A 69 18.22 -4.20 -6.37
N LEU A 70 17.48 -3.76 -5.35
CA LEU A 70 16.59 -4.64 -4.61
C LEU A 70 15.21 -4.66 -5.28
N VAL A 71 14.90 -5.78 -5.92
CA VAL A 71 13.59 -6.02 -6.52
C VAL A 71 12.80 -6.92 -5.59
N THR A 72 11.65 -6.44 -5.15
CA THR A 72 10.70 -7.26 -4.38
C THR A 72 9.32 -7.12 -5.00
N THR A 73 8.70 -8.24 -5.35
CA THR A 73 7.32 -8.27 -5.80
C THR A 73 6.42 -8.56 -4.62
N GLY A 74 5.24 -7.94 -4.58
CA GLY A 74 4.20 -8.33 -3.65
C GLY A 74 3.64 -9.72 -3.95
N GLY A 75 2.68 -10.19 -3.15
CA GLY A 75 1.99 -11.47 -3.37
C GLY A 75 0.94 -11.44 -4.49
N GLY A 76 1.06 -10.51 -5.44
CA GLY A 76 0.16 -10.39 -6.60
C GLY A 76 0.43 -11.45 -7.67
N GLY A 77 -0.40 -11.47 -8.72
CA GLY A 77 -0.27 -12.40 -9.85
C GLY A 77 0.67 -11.91 -10.96
N ASP A 78 1.11 -10.66 -10.89
CA ASP A 78 1.92 -9.95 -11.87
C ASP A 78 3.42 -9.95 -11.53
N GLY A 79 3.81 -10.54 -10.41
CA GLY A 79 5.21 -10.51 -9.95
C GLY A 79 6.19 -11.14 -10.94
N ALA A 80 5.81 -12.23 -11.60
CA ALA A 80 6.70 -12.88 -12.56
C ALA A 80 7.04 -11.95 -13.74
N GLU A 81 6.03 -11.31 -14.34
CA GLU A 81 6.22 -10.38 -15.46
C GLU A 81 7.10 -9.19 -15.05
N LEU A 82 6.83 -8.60 -13.88
CA LEU A 82 7.63 -7.50 -13.35
C LEU A 82 9.11 -7.86 -13.15
N ILE A 83 9.40 -9.10 -12.70
CA ILE A 83 10.79 -9.56 -12.59
C ILE A 83 11.46 -9.71 -13.96
N HIS A 84 10.75 -10.23 -14.96
CA HIS A 84 11.29 -10.34 -16.33
C HIS A 84 11.59 -8.95 -16.90
N ASP A 85 10.68 -7.99 -16.74
CA ASP A 85 10.85 -6.61 -17.22
C ASP A 85 12.12 -5.96 -16.65
N VAL A 86 12.40 -6.15 -15.36
CA VAL A 86 13.60 -5.58 -14.71
C VAL A 86 14.88 -6.25 -15.23
N ILE A 87 14.85 -7.58 -15.43
CA ILE A 87 16.01 -8.31 -15.97
C ILE A 87 16.28 -7.89 -17.41
N ASP A 88 15.24 -7.81 -18.24
CA ASP A 88 15.34 -7.42 -19.64
C ASP A 88 15.85 -5.99 -19.77
N ALA A 89 15.34 -5.06 -18.96
CA ALA A 89 15.83 -3.68 -18.92
C ALA A 89 17.31 -3.61 -18.52
N TYR A 90 17.73 -4.39 -17.52
CA TYR A 90 19.13 -4.45 -17.10
C TYR A 90 20.05 -5.05 -18.17
N GLN A 91 19.57 -6.01 -18.97
CA GLN A 91 20.35 -6.65 -20.04
C GLN A 91 20.51 -5.78 -21.29
N GLN A 92 19.65 -4.78 -21.48
CA GLN A 92 19.66 -3.90 -22.65
C GLN A 92 20.40 -2.57 -22.42
N ASP A 93 20.86 -2.32 -21.20
CA ASP A 93 21.72 -1.18 -20.82
C ASP A 93 23.21 -1.54 -20.98
#